data_AF-Q2QJ88-F1
#
_entry.id   AF-Q2QJ88-F1
#
_cell.length_a   1.000
_cell.length_b   1.000
_cell.length_c   1.000
_cell.angle_alpha   90.00
_cell.angle_beta   90.00
_cell.angle_gamma   90.00
#
_symmetry.space_group_name_H-M   'P 1'
#
loop_
_entity.id
_entity.type
_entity.pdbx_description
1 polymer ?
#
loop_
_entity_poly.entity_id
_entity_poly.type
_entity_poly.pdbx_seq_one_letter_code
_entity_poly.pdbx_strand_id
1 'polypeptide(L)'
;NSRLCMSSAVAGYTLSLGSDGPPCSYEDLDHCTVAFLIGTNTAECHPVLFQRLLKRKKRHPGSVTIVVVDPRQTDTAKAADIHLAVAPGSDLALLHGIAHLVMRENGQDPTFIDNCTDNYDSFFDVVARWTPRRVALFCGIPEKRLREVAQLFHRREKVLSLWSMGVNQRREGTAVVGGIINLHLLTGQIGKEGAGPFSLTGQPNAMGGREAGGLSHLLPGYRQVTNPEHRAEVEQTWGFPQGKIAPDPGLTAWQQVEAMERGELDLWWVA
;
A
#
# COMPACT_ATOMS: atom_id res chain seq x y z
N ASN A 1 -6.49 6.17 -16.41
CA ASN A 1 -5.01 6.21 -16.33
C ASN A 1 -4.57 5.92 -14.89
N SER A 2 -4.05 4.72 -14.61
CA SER A 2 -3.64 4.31 -13.27
C SER A 2 -2.30 4.92 -12.81
N ARG A 3 -1.52 5.57 -13.69
CA ARG A 3 -0.19 6.12 -13.38
C ARG A 3 -0.22 7.21 -12.32
N LEU A 4 -1.20 8.12 -12.38
CA LEU A 4 -1.34 9.27 -11.47
C LEU A 4 -1.99 8.91 -10.12
N CYS A 5 -2.30 7.63 -9.91
CA CYS A 5 -3.10 7.17 -8.77
C CYS A 5 -2.47 5.95 -8.10
N MET A 6 -2.33 4.83 -8.81
CA MET A 6 -2.00 3.53 -8.21
C MET A 6 -0.56 3.08 -8.41
N SER A 7 0.25 3.80 -9.20
CA SER A 7 1.59 3.34 -9.60
C SER A 7 2.53 3.04 -8.42
N SER A 8 2.49 3.84 -7.36
CA SER A 8 3.28 3.58 -6.15
C SER A 8 2.83 2.32 -5.41
N ALA A 9 1.52 2.05 -5.35
CA ALA A 9 0.98 0.83 -4.77
C ALA A 9 1.38 -0.40 -5.59
N VAL A 10 1.29 -0.34 -6.93
CA VAL A 10 1.77 -1.40 -7.83
C VAL A 10 3.23 -1.72 -7.55
N ALA A 11 4.09 -0.71 -7.62
CA ALA A 11 5.52 -0.89 -7.43
C ALA A 11 5.85 -1.43 -6.04
N GLY A 12 5.14 -0.97 -4.99
CA GLY A 12 5.32 -1.47 -3.64
C GLY A 12 4.92 -2.94 -3.50
N TYR A 13 3.77 -3.33 -4.03
CA TYR A 13 3.36 -4.74 -4.04
C TYR A 13 4.30 -5.62 -4.86
N THR A 14 4.69 -5.20 -6.07
CA THR A 14 5.61 -5.99 -6.90
C THR A 14 6.97 -6.17 -6.23
N LEU A 15 7.53 -5.12 -5.61
CA LEU A 15 8.82 -5.21 -4.92
C LEU A 15 8.74 -6.06 -3.64
N SER A 16 7.64 -5.99 -2.89
CA SER A 16 7.51 -6.71 -1.62
C SER A 16 6.95 -8.12 -1.74
N LEU A 17 6.04 -8.36 -2.70
CA LEU A 17 5.24 -9.60 -2.82
C LEU A 17 5.34 -10.25 -4.21
N GLY A 18 6.04 -9.64 -5.18
CA GLY A 18 6.27 -10.21 -6.51
C GLY A 18 5.13 -10.02 -7.52
N SER A 19 3.97 -9.49 -7.13
CA SER A 19 2.83 -9.23 -8.03
C SER A 19 2.11 -7.93 -7.67
N ASP A 20 1.40 -7.33 -8.62
CA ASP A 20 0.36 -6.33 -8.32
C ASP A 20 -0.87 -7.02 -7.71
N GLY A 21 -1.70 -6.22 -7.03
CA GLY A 21 -2.95 -6.65 -6.41
C GLY A 21 -2.82 -6.80 -4.89
N PRO A 22 -3.87 -6.40 -4.13
CA PRO A 22 -3.89 -6.64 -2.70
C PRO A 22 -4.06 -8.14 -2.39
N PRO A 23 -3.40 -8.67 -1.37
CA PRO A 23 -3.65 -10.04 -0.86
C PRO A 23 -4.96 -10.14 -0.04
N CYS A 24 -5.70 -9.04 0.08
CA CYS A 24 -6.89 -8.90 0.92
C CYS A 24 -8.16 -8.80 0.06
N SER A 25 -9.31 -9.00 0.69
CA SER A 25 -10.63 -8.76 0.12
C SER A 25 -11.46 -7.84 1.01
N TYR A 26 -12.60 -7.37 0.51
CA TYR A 26 -13.51 -6.55 1.32
C TYR A 26 -14.15 -7.32 2.49
N GLU A 27 -14.11 -8.66 2.49
CA GLU A 27 -14.57 -9.46 3.62
C GLU A 27 -13.67 -9.27 4.84
N ASP A 28 -12.39 -8.94 4.67
CA ASP A 28 -11.48 -8.71 5.80
C ASP A 28 -11.92 -7.55 6.71
N LEU A 29 -12.71 -6.60 6.19
CA LEU A 29 -13.34 -5.55 6.99
C LEU A 29 -14.29 -6.10 8.08
N ASP A 30 -14.82 -7.31 7.87
CA ASP A 30 -15.73 -7.97 8.80
C ASP A 30 -15.01 -8.79 9.88
N HIS A 31 -13.71 -9.03 9.71
CA HIS A 31 -12.93 -9.93 10.57
C HIS A 31 -11.75 -9.26 11.28
N CYS A 32 -11.25 -8.12 10.79
CA CYS A 32 -10.15 -7.39 11.42
C CYS A 32 -10.47 -6.95 12.87
N THR A 33 -9.50 -7.00 13.77
CA THR A 33 -9.60 -6.40 15.12
C THR A 33 -9.02 -4.99 15.14
N VAL A 34 -8.17 -4.66 14.17
CA VAL A 34 -7.60 -3.34 13.97
C VAL A 34 -7.77 -2.93 12.51
N ALA A 35 -8.48 -1.82 12.28
CA ALA A 35 -8.50 -1.14 10.99
C ALA A 35 -7.51 0.03 11.07
N PHE A 36 -6.40 -0.07 10.33
CA PHE A 36 -5.35 0.95 10.29
C PHE A 36 -5.45 1.74 8.98
N LEU A 37 -6.09 2.91 9.03
CA LEU A 37 -6.35 3.74 7.86
C LEU A 37 -5.28 4.82 7.74
N ILE A 38 -4.42 4.75 6.73
CA ILE A 38 -3.28 5.66 6.55
C ILE A 38 -3.36 6.38 5.21
N GLY A 39 -3.35 7.72 5.24
CA GLY A 39 -3.42 8.54 4.02
C GLY A 39 -4.68 8.28 3.20
N THR A 40 -5.82 8.02 3.86
CA THR A 40 -7.10 7.78 3.19
C THR A 40 -8.25 8.45 3.93
N ASN A 41 -9.12 9.12 3.17
CA ASN A 41 -10.39 9.66 3.64
C ASN A 41 -11.55 8.76 3.18
N THR A 42 -11.57 7.53 3.68
CA THR A 42 -12.56 6.49 3.35
C THR A 42 -14.01 6.93 3.52
N ALA A 43 -14.31 7.85 4.44
CA ALA A 43 -15.66 8.38 4.62
C ALA A 43 -16.22 9.04 3.35
N GLU A 44 -15.36 9.77 2.62
CA GLU A 44 -15.74 10.49 1.41
C GLU A 44 -15.36 9.73 0.13
N CYS A 45 -14.20 9.05 0.13
CA CYS A 45 -13.65 8.42 -1.07
C CYS A 45 -14.12 6.96 -1.27
N HIS A 46 -14.49 6.27 -0.19
CA HIS A 46 -14.95 4.87 -0.21
C HIS A 46 -16.12 4.65 0.77
N PRO A 47 -17.21 5.44 0.65
CA PRO A 47 -18.24 5.55 1.68
C PRO A 47 -18.92 4.21 2.01
N VAL A 48 -19.08 3.32 1.03
CA VAL A 48 -19.67 1.99 1.25
C VAL A 48 -18.79 1.13 2.16
N LEU A 49 -17.47 1.13 1.93
CA LEU A 49 -16.51 0.38 2.76
C LEU A 49 -16.45 0.97 4.17
N PHE A 50 -16.42 2.29 4.28
CA PHE A 50 -16.39 2.97 5.57
C PHE A 50 -17.66 2.72 6.38
N GLN A 51 -18.83 2.79 5.74
CA GLN A 51 -20.10 2.47 6.39
C GLN A 51 -20.18 1.00 6.83
N ARG A 52 -19.63 0.06 6.06
CA ARG A 52 -19.54 -1.36 6.47
C ARG A 52 -18.77 -1.48 7.79
N LEU A 53 -17.59 -0.86 7.87
CA LEU A 53 -16.76 -0.86 9.08
C LEU A 53 -17.47 -0.20 10.28
N LEU A 54 -18.08 0.98 10.10
CA LEU A 54 -18.81 1.66 11.18
C LEU A 54 -20.06 0.90 11.63
N LYS A 55 -20.81 0.29 10.70
CA LYS A 55 -21.97 -0.54 11.04
C LYS A 55 -21.56 -1.75 11.87
N ARG A 56 -20.45 -2.41 11.51
CA ARG A 56 -19.88 -3.52 12.30
C ARG A 56 -19.51 -3.06 13.72
N LYS A 57 -18.73 -1.98 13.83
CA LYS A 57 -18.32 -1.42 15.13
C LYS A 57 -19.52 -1.05 16.01
N LYS A 58 -20.57 -0.48 15.42
CA LYS A 58 -21.81 -0.12 16.13
C LYS A 58 -22.59 -1.36 16.62
N ARG A 59 -22.67 -2.42 15.81
CA ARG A 59 -23.37 -3.67 16.16
C ARG A 59 -22.59 -4.48 17.21
N HIS A 60 -21.27 -4.41 17.18
CA HIS A 60 -20.38 -5.14 18.07
C HIS A 60 -19.35 -4.17 18.69
N PRO A 61 -19.73 -3.36 19.69
CA PRO A 61 -18.81 -2.45 20.36
C PRO A 61 -17.56 -3.20 20.88
N GLY A 62 -16.37 -2.65 20.63
CA GLY A 62 -15.09 -3.27 21.01
C GLY A 62 -14.59 -4.36 20.04
N SER A 63 -15.33 -4.71 18.99
CA SER A 63 -14.89 -5.71 17.99
C SER A 63 -13.76 -5.25 17.08
N VAL A 64 -13.61 -3.94 16.89
CA VAL A 64 -12.59 -3.35 16.03
C VAL A 64 -12.13 -2.01 16.59
N THR A 65 -10.82 -1.80 16.61
CA THR A 65 -10.18 -0.51 16.87
C THR A 65 -9.86 0.16 15.54
N ILE A 66 -10.32 1.38 15.35
CA ILE A 66 -10.11 2.19 14.15
C ILE A 66 -9.02 3.21 14.44
N VAL A 67 -7.88 3.07 13.76
CA VAL A 67 -6.77 4.03 13.80
C VAL A 67 -6.75 4.79 12.48
N VAL A 68 -6.68 6.12 12.55
CA VAL A 68 -6.56 6.98 11.37
C VAL A 68 -5.25 7.77 11.45
N VAL A 69 -4.45 7.68 10.39
CA VAL A 69 -3.22 8.45 10.18
C VAL A 69 -3.45 9.38 9.00
N ASP A 70 -3.75 10.63 9.30
CA ASP A 70 -4.02 11.68 8.31
C ASP A 70 -3.71 13.04 8.96
N PRO A 71 -2.88 13.91 8.34
CA PRO A 71 -2.64 15.26 8.85
C PRO A 71 -3.92 16.08 9.08
N ARG A 72 -5.01 15.76 8.36
CA ARG A 72 -6.29 16.45 8.42
C ARG A 72 -7.27 15.73 9.35
N GLN A 73 -8.14 16.51 9.99
CA GLN A 73 -9.25 15.99 10.77
C GLN A 73 -10.50 15.77 9.89
N THR A 74 -10.45 14.75 9.04
CA THR A 74 -11.56 14.35 8.15
C THR A 74 -12.70 13.67 8.92
N ASP A 75 -13.84 13.42 8.27
CA ASP A 75 -14.93 12.64 8.88
C ASP A 75 -14.49 11.18 9.17
N THR A 76 -13.53 10.67 8.41
CA THR A 76 -12.85 9.40 8.73
C THR A 76 -12.15 9.50 10.09
N ALA A 77 -11.35 10.56 10.31
CA ALA A 77 -10.62 10.79 11.56
C ALA A 77 -11.55 11.02 12.76
N LYS A 78 -12.66 11.73 12.59
CA LYS A 78 -13.63 11.99 13.67
C LYS A 78 -14.29 10.72 14.23
N ALA A 79 -14.40 9.67 13.42
CA ALA A 79 -14.99 8.39 13.83
C ALA A 79 -13.95 7.37 14.36
N ALA A 80 -12.66 7.73 14.35
CA ALA A 80 -11.57 6.87 14.80
C ALA A 80 -11.50 6.79 16.33
N ASP A 81 -10.99 5.66 16.85
CA ASP A 81 -10.60 5.55 18.26
C ASP A 81 -9.29 6.30 18.53
N ILE A 82 -8.37 6.26 17.57
CA ILE A 82 -7.09 6.95 17.60
C ILE A 82 -6.88 7.69 16.29
N HIS A 83 -6.66 9.00 16.38
CA HIS A 83 -6.24 9.83 15.24
C HIS A 83 -4.80 10.31 15.45
N LEU A 84 -3.93 10.00 14.49
CA LEU A 84 -2.57 10.52 14.40
C LEU A 84 -2.52 11.59 13.30
N ALA A 85 -2.58 12.86 13.73
CA ALA A 85 -2.38 14.03 12.87
C ALA A 85 -0.89 14.25 12.60
N VAL A 86 -0.27 13.35 11.83
CA VAL A 86 1.15 13.41 11.51
C VAL A 86 1.50 14.60 10.60
N ALA A 87 2.74 15.08 10.68
CA ALA A 87 3.27 16.05 9.74
C ALA A 87 3.24 15.48 8.30
N PRO A 88 2.91 16.29 7.28
CA PRO A 88 2.90 15.81 5.89
C PRO A 88 4.24 15.19 5.48
N GLY A 89 4.19 13.96 4.94
CA GLY A 89 5.36 13.22 4.47
C GLY A 89 6.17 12.48 5.55
N SER A 90 5.74 12.50 6.82
CA SER A 90 6.47 11.85 7.92
C SER A 90 6.03 10.41 8.23
N ASP A 91 5.01 9.92 7.55
CA ASP A 91 4.40 8.60 7.72
C ASP A 91 5.37 7.40 7.55
N LEU A 92 6.38 7.46 6.67
CA LEU A 92 7.39 6.40 6.61
C LEU A 92 8.18 6.28 7.92
N ALA A 93 8.50 7.42 8.55
CA ALA A 93 9.12 7.42 9.86
C ALA A 93 8.17 6.90 10.95
N LEU A 94 6.87 7.20 10.84
CA LEU A 94 5.84 6.60 11.71
C LEU A 94 5.86 5.07 11.60
N LEU A 95 5.85 4.53 10.37
CA LEU A 95 5.84 3.08 10.12
C LEU A 95 7.11 2.41 10.69
N HIS A 96 8.28 3.03 10.51
CA HIS A 96 9.51 2.54 11.14
C HIS A 96 9.46 2.63 12.67
N GLY A 97 8.86 3.68 13.24
CA GLY A 97 8.67 3.80 14.69
C GLY A 97 7.74 2.74 15.27
N ILE A 98 6.67 2.41 14.54
CA ILE A 98 5.78 1.30 14.89
C ILE A 98 6.57 -0.02 14.86
N ALA A 99 7.29 -0.30 13.77
CA ALA A 99 8.11 -1.50 13.64
C ALA A 99 9.13 -1.62 14.79
N HIS A 100 9.79 -0.51 15.15
CA HIS A 100 10.76 -0.46 16.25
C HIS A 100 10.15 -0.91 17.57
N LEU A 101 8.96 -0.41 17.88
CA LEU A 101 8.24 -0.74 19.11
C LEU A 101 7.72 -2.18 19.09
N VAL A 102 7.17 -2.63 17.95
CA VAL A 102 6.73 -4.03 17.77
C VAL A 102 7.87 -5.01 18.03
N MET A 103 9.07 -4.74 17.51
CA MET A 103 10.26 -5.56 17.77
C MET A 103 10.64 -5.54 19.25
N ARG A 104 10.67 -4.35 19.87
CA ARG A 104 11.03 -4.16 21.28
C ARG A 104 10.07 -4.84 22.26
N GLU A 105 8.80 -4.98 21.88
CA GLU A 105 7.73 -5.54 22.70
C GLU A 105 7.41 -7.00 22.35
N ASN A 106 8.23 -7.66 21.52
CA ASN A 106 8.06 -9.05 21.06
C ASN A 106 6.74 -9.30 20.29
N GLY A 107 6.21 -8.27 19.63
CA GLY A 107 4.99 -8.34 18.82
C GLY A 107 5.18 -8.95 17.44
N GLN A 108 6.43 -9.11 16.97
CA GLN A 108 6.78 -9.72 15.69
C GLN A 108 6.50 -11.24 15.65
N ASP A 109 6.48 -11.85 14.45
CA ASP A 109 6.35 -13.30 14.25
C ASP A 109 7.68 -13.89 13.71
N PRO A 110 8.58 -14.39 14.57
CA PRO A 110 9.89 -14.87 14.15
C PRO A 110 9.81 -16.04 13.15
N THR A 111 8.88 -16.97 13.37
CA THR A 111 8.71 -18.13 12.49
C THR A 111 8.27 -17.70 11.09
N PHE A 112 7.38 -16.70 10.99
CA PHE A 112 6.99 -16.16 9.68
C PHE A 112 8.14 -15.42 9.01
N ILE A 113 8.88 -14.60 9.77
CA ILE A 113 10.03 -13.85 9.25
C ILE A 113 11.07 -14.82 8.65
N ASP A 114 11.48 -15.83 9.41
CA ASP A 114 12.54 -16.76 9.01
C ASP A 114 12.16 -17.60 7.78
N ASN A 115 10.87 -17.93 7.63
CA ASN A 115 10.40 -18.83 6.55
C ASN A 115 9.86 -18.10 5.31
N CYS A 116 9.45 -16.84 5.43
CA CYS A 116 8.65 -16.17 4.41
C CYS A 116 9.14 -14.76 4.06
N THR A 117 10.29 -14.33 4.60
CA THR A 117 10.84 -13.00 4.32
C THR A 117 12.34 -13.06 4.07
N ASP A 118 12.86 -12.06 3.34
CA ASP A 118 14.29 -11.84 3.12
C ASP A 118 14.69 -10.46 3.67
N ASN A 119 16.00 -10.22 3.82
CA ASN A 119 16.59 -8.92 4.18
C ASN A 119 16.15 -8.35 5.56
N TYR A 120 15.79 -9.22 6.52
CA TYR A 120 15.38 -8.79 7.86
C TYR A 120 16.45 -7.97 8.58
N ASP A 121 17.72 -8.36 8.52
CA ASP A 121 18.81 -7.63 9.21
C ASP A 121 18.96 -6.20 8.70
N SER A 122 18.93 -6.01 7.37
CA SER A 122 18.95 -4.70 6.74
C SER A 122 17.75 -3.84 7.15
N PHE A 123 16.56 -4.45 7.27
CA PHE A 123 15.37 -3.76 7.77
C PHE A 123 15.51 -3.37 9.25
N PHE A 124 16.02 -4.28 10.09
CA PHE A 124 16.29 -4.03 11.50
C PHE A 124 17.24 -2.84 11.70
N ASP A 125 18.34 -2.77 10.94
CA ASP A 125 19.31 -1.68 11.02
C ASP A 125 18.71 -0.29 10.74
N VAL A 126 17.73 -0.23 9.82
CA VAL A 126 16.99 1.00 9.53
C VAL A 126 16.05 1.34 10.69
N VAL A 127 15.23 0.38 11.11
CA VAL A 127 14.18 0.54 12.12
C VAL A 127 14.77 0.86 13.50
N ALA A 128 15.90 0.29 13.87
CA ALA A 128 16.59 0.54 15.14
C ALA A 128 16.92 2.03 15.36
N ARG A 129 17.13 2.80 14.28
CA ARG A 129 17.47 4.24 14.32
C ARG A 129 16.26 5.16 14.51
N TRP A 130 15.04 4.62 14.35
CA TRP A 130 13.79 5.35 14.49
C TRP A 130 13.18 5.16 15.88
N THR A 131 13.87 5.66 16.90
CA THR A 131 13.40 5.58 18.29
C THR A 131 12.07 6.32 18.50
N PRO A 132 11.25 5.94 19.50
CA PRO A 132 9.94 6.55 19.72
C PRO A 132 9.99 8.07 19.86
N ARG A 133 10.97 8.59 20.60
CA ARG A 133 11.18 10.04 20.77
C ARG A 133 11.50 10.74 19.45
N ARG A 134 12.35 10.14 18.62
CA ARG A 134 12.72 10.69 17.30
C ARG A 134 11.52 10.73 16.38
N VAL A 135 10.74 9.64 16.34
CA VAL A 135 9.55 9.51 15.50
C VAL A 135 8.46 10.48 15.93
N ALA A 136 8.20 10.58 17.23
CA ALA A 136 7.24 11.52 17.81
C ALA A 136 7.57 12.97 17.42
N LEU A 137 8.85 13.38 17.56
CA LEU A 137 9.31 14.71 17.16
C LEU A 137 9.18 14.94 15.65
N PHE A 138 9.65 13.98 14.83
CA PHE A 138 9.64 14.11 13.37
C PHE A 138 8.22 14.12 12.78
N CYS A 139 7.31 13.34 13.36
CA CYS A 139 5.92 13.26 12.93
C CYS A 139 5.02 14.32 13.56
N GLY A 140 5.50 15.07 14.57
CA GLY A 140 4.68 16.04 15.28
C GLY A 140 3.52 15.42 16.09
N ILE A 141 3.70 14.21 16.63
CA ILE A 141 2.68 13.49 17.42
C ILE A 141 3.17 13.20 18.84
N PRO A 142 2.27 13.03 19.82
CA PRO A 142 2.66 12.56 21.15
C PRO A 142 3.26 11.15 21.10
N GLU A 143 4.40 10.93 21.75
CA GLU A 143 5.04 9.61 21.83
C GLU A 143 4.10 8.55 22.41
N LYS A 144 3.24 8.95 23.37
CA LYS A 144 2.21 8.06 23.93
C LYS A 144 1.30 7.47 22.84
N ARG A 145 0.86 8.30 21.89
CA ARG A 145 -0.02 7.85 20.80
C ARG A 145 0.70 6.90 19.83
N LEU A 146 1.98 7.14 19.56
CA LEU A 146 2.81 6.20 18.80
C LEU A 146 2.86 4.82 19.48
N ARG A 147 3.07 4.78 20.80
CA ARG A 147 3.11 3.53 21.58
C ARG A 147 1.77 2.81 21.61
N GLU A 148 0.67 3.55 21.80
CA GLU A 148 -0.69 2.98 21.74
C GLU A 148 -0.95 2.31 20.38
N VAL A 149 -0.56 2.94 19.28
CA VAL A 149 -0.74 2.35 17.94
C VAL A 149 0.20 1.17 17.72
N ALA A 150 1.45 1.22 18.19
CA ALA A 150 2.39 0.11 18.04
C ALA A 150 1.92 -1.18 18.73
N GLN A 151 1.26 -1.06 19.89
CA GLN A 151 0.68 -2.20 20.61
C GLN A 151 -0.41 -2.93 19.80
N LEU A 152 -1.10 -2.21 18.90
CA LEU A 152 -2.11 -2.78 18.01
C LEU A 152 -1.50 -3.60 16.86
N PHE A 153 -0.22 -3.41 16.55
CA PHE A 153 0.52 -4.17 15.54
C PHE A 153 1.22 -5.41 16.15
N HIS A 154 0.48 -6.21 16.91
CA HIS A 154 0.98 -7.46 17.49
C HIS A 154 0.58 -8.66 16.61
N ARG A 155 1.43 -9.70 16.51
CA ARG A 155 1.15 -10.98 15.83
C ARG A 155 -0.11 -11.74 16.27
N ARG A 156 -0.76 -11.29 17.35
CA ARG A 156 -1.97 -11.91 17.93
C ARG A 156 -3.25 -11.21 17.47
N GLU A 157 -3.13 -10.03 16.89
CA GLU A 157 -4.25 -9.24 16.38
C GLU A 157 -4.67 -9.71 14.98
N LYS A 158 -5.66 -9.06 14.39
CA LYS A 158 -5.97 -9.11 12.96
C LYS A 158 -5.93 -7.70 12.41
N VAL A 159 -4.76 -7.30 11.92
CA VAL A 159 -4.51 -5.91 11.47
C VAL A 159 -4.77 -5.81 9.98
N LEU A 160 -5.72 -4.97 9.60
CA LEU A 160 -6.01 -4.63 8.21
C LEU A 160 -5.60 -3.18 7.96
N SER A 161 -4.54 -2.97 7.18
CA SER A 161 -4.09 -1.62 6.82
C SER A 161 -4.75 -1.20 5.51
N LEU A 162 -5.42 -0.05 5.51
CA LEU A 162 -6.07 0.52 4.32
C LEU A 162 -5.45 1.86 3.98
N TRP A 163 -5.04 2.05 2.72
CA TRP A 163 -4.46 3.32 2.28
C TRP A 163 -4.93 3.73 0.89
N SER A 164 -4.74 5.01 0.57
CA SER A 164 -5.04 5.54 -0.76
C SER A 164 -4.07 6.67 -1.12
N MET A 165 -4.56 7.78 -1.67
CA MET A 165 -3.74 8.81 -2.30
C MET A 165 -2.78 9.55 -1.36
N GLY A 166 -3.08 9.66 -0.06
CA GLY A 166 -2.15 10.25 0.90
C GLY A 166 -0.83 9.49 1.01
N VAL A 167 -0.84 8.19 0.66
CA VAL A 167 0.37 7.35 0.55
C VAL A 167 0.88 7.33 -0.89
N ASN A 168 0.01 7.22 -1.89
CA ASN A 168 0.45 6.99 -3.28
C ASN A 168 0.97 8.25 -4.00
N GLN A 169 0.36 9.42 -3.78
CA GLN A 169 0.65 10.64 -4.56
C GLN A 169 1.80 11.44 -3.97
N ARG A 170 3.00 10.87 -4.02
CA ARG A 170 4.21 11.47 -3.45
C ARG A 170 5.47 10.89 -4.09
N ARG A 171 6.60 11.58 -3.90
CA ARG A 171 7.91 11.13 -4.40
C ARG A 171 8.33 9.76 -3.85
N GLU A 172 8.15 9.55 -2.55
CA GLU A 172 8.55 8.32 -1.85
C GLU A 172 7.42 7.29 -1.68
N GLY A 173 6.41 7.29 -2.57
CA GLY A 173 5.17 6.54 -2.36
C GLY A 173 5.40 5.04 -2.28
N THR A 174 6.25 4.52 -3.15
CA THR A 174 6.64 3.10 -3.18
C THR A 174 7.30 2.67 -1.87
N ALA A 175 8.18 3.51 -1.30
CA ALA A 175 8.85 3.20 -0.03
C ALA A 175 7.85 3.14 1.13
N VAL A 176 6.80 3.96 1.11
CA VAL A 176 5.79 3.99 2.18
C VAL A 176 4.85 2.81 2.08
N VAL A 177 4.46 2.42 0.87
CA VAL A 177 3.75 1.16 0.64
C VAL A 177 4.60 -0.02 1.14
N GLY A 178 5.89 -0.05 0.81
CA GLY A 178 6.82 -1.04 1.35
C GLY A 178 6.88 -1.04 2.87
N GLY A 179 6.90 0.14 3.51
CA GLY A 179 6.84 0.27 4.97
C GLY A 179 5.57 -0.30 5.59
N ILE A 180 4.41 -0.12 4.95
CA ILE A 180 3.13 -0.72 5.39
C ILE A 180 3.24 -2.25 5.26
N ILE A 181 3.66 -2.75 4.11
CA ILE A 181 3.78 -4.20 3.87
C ILE A 181 4.78 -4.83 4.85
N ASN A 182 5.91 -4.17 5.13
CA ASN A 182 6.91 -4.64 6.08
C ASN A 182 6.35 -4.82 7.49
N LEU A 183 5.41 -3.98 7.95
CA LEU A 183 4.73 -4.20 9.24
C LEU A 183 3.90 -5.49 9.23
N HIS A 184 3.20 -5.77 8.13
CA HIS A 184 2.44 -7.02 8.00
C HIS A 184 3.36 -8.24 7.92
N LEU A 185 4.48 -8.15 7.19
CA LEU A 185 5.47 -9.22 7.13
C LEU A 185 6.15 -9.45 8.49
N LEU A 186 6.55 -8.38 9.19
CA LEU A 186 7.15 -8.43 10.53
C LEU A 186 6.24 -9.14 11.55
N THR A 187 4.93 -9.01 11.40
CA THR A 187 3.94 -9.54 12.35
C THR A 187 3.21 -10.79 11.85
N GLY A 188 3.54 -11.29 10.65
CA GLY A 188 2.85 -12.39 10.00
C GLY A 188 1.36 -12.11 9.71
N GLN A 189 0.97 -10.84 9.58
CA GLN A 189 -0.42 -10.38 9.39
C GLN A 189 -0.76 -10.27 7.90
N ILE A 190 -0.61 -11.36 7.15
CA ILE A 190 -0.90 -11.44 5.71
C ILE A 190 -1.35 -12.87 5.36
N GLY A 191 -2.24 -13.03 4.37
CA GLY A 191 -2.79 -14.34 3.99
C GLY A 191 -3.70 -14.95 5.07
N LYS A 192 -4.22 -14.13 5.98
CA LYS A 192 -5.09 -14.51 7.10
C LYS A 192 -6.37 -13.68 7.06
N GLU A 193 -7.48 -14.29 7.42
CA GLU A 193 -8.78 -13.61 7.49
C GLU A 193 -8.74 -12.40 8.44
N GLY A 194 -9.10 -11.23 7.91
CA GLY A 194 -9.13 -9.97 8.64
C GLY A 194 -7.77 -9.27 8.75
N ALA A 195 -6.74 -9.75 8.04
CA ALA A 195 -5.39 -9.20 8.16
C ALA A 195 -4.69 -9.03 6.81
N GLY A 196 -4.06 -7.87 6.63
CA GLY A 196 -3.17 -7.64 5.50
C GLY A 196 -3.07 -6.19 5.02
N PRO A 197 -2.13 -5.94 4.09
CA PRO A 197 -1.94 -4.64 3.46
C PRO A 197 -2.92 -4.47 2.29
N PHE A 198 -3.94 -3.62 2.46
CA PHE A 198 -5.02 -3.42 1.49
C PHE A 198 -5.04 -2.00 0.87
N SER A 199 -4.40 -1.85 -0.31
CA SER A 199 -4.49 -0.62 -1.10
C SER A 199 -5.92 -0.40 -1.61
N LEU A 200 -6.51 0.74 -1.28
CA LEU A 200 -7.80 1.17 -1.81
C LEU A 200 -7.61 1.82 -3.18
N THR A 201 -8.22 1.21 -4.20
CA THR A 201 -8.22 1.74 -5.56
C THR A 201 -9.31 2.79 -5.71
N GLY A 202 -8.96 3.95 -6.28
CA GLY A 202 -9.90 5.07 -6.44
C GLY A 202 -10.86 4.91 -7.63
N GLN A 203 -10.33 4.59 -8.81
CA GLN A 203 -11.14 4.46 -10.03
C GLN A 203 -11.81 3.08 -10.10
N PRO A 204 -13.04 2.98 -10.64
CA PRO A 204 -13.81 1.73 -10.63
C PRO A 204 -13.14 0.57 -11.37
N ASN A 205 -12.32 0.87 -12.39
CA ASN A 205 -11.64 -0.15 -13.20
C ASN A 205 -10.14 0.11 -13.40
N ALA A 206 -9.50 0.85 -12.47
CA ALA A 206 -8.04 1.01 -12.54
C ALA A 206 -7.30 -0.33 -12.36
N MET A 207 -7.87 -1.26 -11.58
CA MET A 207 -7.34 -2.61 -11.41
C MET A 207 -7.46 -3.42 -12.70
N GLY A 208 -8.66 -3.54 -13.29
CA GLY A 208 -8.86 -4.25 -14.55
C GLY A 208 -8.04 -3.66 -15.71
N GLY A 209 -7.84 -2.34 -15.74
CA GLY A 209 -6.94 -1.70 -16.71
C GLY A 209 -5.46 -2.14 -16.55
N ARG A 210 -5.00 -2.41 -15.32
CA ARG A 210 -3.65 -2.95 -15.09
C ARG A 210 -3.57 -4.44 -15.43
N GLU A 211 -4.59 -5.21 -15.07
CA GLU A 211 -4.72 -6.63 -15.42
C GLU A 211 -4.68 -6.83 -16.94
N ALA A 212 -5.35 -5.94 -17.69
CA ALA A 212 -5.36 -5.96 -19.14
C ALA A 212 -4.04 -5.50 -19.79
N GLY A 213 -3.04 -5.05 -19.01
CA GLY A 213 -1.76 -4.55 -19.54
C GLY A 213 -1.81 -3.10 -20.04
N GLY A 214 -2.75 -2.28 -19.58
CA GLY A 214 -2.96 -0.90 -20.04
C GLY A 214 -1.92 0.14 -19.55
N LEU A 215 -0.70 -0.28 -19.22
CA LEU A 215 0.40 0.60 -18.81
C LEU A 215 1.61 0.36 -19.70
N SER A 216 2.45 1.39 -19.85
CA SER A 216 3.52 1.41 -20.86
C SER A 216 4.61 0.33 -20.72
N HIS A 217 4.69 -0.34 -19.56
CA HIS A 217 5.64 -1.41 -19.26
C HIS A 217 4.96 -2.79 -19.14
N LEU A 218 3.63 -2.86 -19.27
CA LEU A 218 2.87 -4.08 -19.03
C LEU A 218 2.34 -4.72 -20.31
N LEU A 219 2.12 -6.02 -20.19
CA LEU A 219 1.35 -6.90 -21.05
C LEU A 219 0.22 -7.54 -20.21
N PRO A 220 -0.82 -8.13 -20.83
CA PRO A 220 -1.93 -8.72 -20.09
C PRO A 220 -1.51 -9.77 -19.05
N GLY A 221 -2.21 -9.80 -17.92
CA GLY A 221 -1.96 -10.71 -16.80
C GLY A 221 -0.70 -10.34 -16.00
N TYR A 222 -0.46 -9.04 -15.79
CA TYR A 222 0.70 -8.51 -15.04
C TYR A 222 2.07 -8.86 -15.62
N ARG A 223 2.10 -9.30 -16.88
CA ARG A 223 3.34 -9.55 -17.62
C ARG A 223 4.08 -8.26 -17.89
N GLN A 224 5.41 -8.29 -17.83
CA GLN A 224 6.29 -7.18 -18.20
C GLN A 224 6.73 -7.23 -19.66
N VAL A 225 6.74 -6.09 -20.36
CA VAL A 225 7.30 -5.98 -21.71
C VAL A 225 8.80 -6.25 -21.74
N THR A 226 9.52 -6.11 -20.63
CA THR A 226 10.96 -6.34 -20.54
C THR A 226 11.33 -7.83 -20.46
N ASN A 227 10.39 -8.70 -20.06
CA ASN A 227 10.63 -10.14 -19.98
C ASN A 227 10.43 -10.81 -21.36
N PRO A 228 11.46 -11.46 -21.94
CA PRO A 228 11.34 -12.11 -23.25
C PRO A 228 10.33 -13.28 -23.29
N GLU A 229 10.19 -14.05 -22.21
CA GLU A 229 9.23 -15.16 -22.13
C GLU A 229 7.80 -14.63 -22.17
N HIS A 230 7.54 -13.57 -21.40
CA HIS A 230 6.24 -12.90 -21.41
C HIS A 230 5.86 -12.36 -22.79
N ARG A 231 6.82 -11.73 -23.50
CA ARG A 231 6.59 -11.26 -24.87
C ARG A 231 6.27 -12.43 -25.80
N ALA A 232 7.06 -13.50 -25.74
CA ALA A 232 6.88 -14.68 -26.59
C ALA A 232 5.50 -15.34 -26.39
N GLU A 233 5.04 -15.50 -25.15
CA GLU A 233 3.71 -16.04 -24.84
C GLU A 233 2.58 -15.21 -25.46
N VAL A 234 2.67 -13.88 -25.33
CA VAL A 234 1.65 -12.96 -25.85
C VAL A 234 1.70 -12.91 -27.37
N GLU A 235 2.89 -12.86 -27.97
CA GLU A 235 3.07 -12.92 -29.43
C GLU A 235 2.48 -14.20 -30.01
N GLN A 236 2.77 -15.35 -29.41
CA GLN A 236 2.21 -16.63 -29.83
C GLN A 236 0.68 -16.63 -29.73
N THR A 237 0.14 -16.15 -28.61
CA THR A 237 -1.32 -16.12 -28.36
C THR A 237 -2.04 -15.19 -29.34
N TRP A 238 -1.43 -14.07 -29.72
CA TRP A 238 -2.00 -13.11 -30.67
C TRP A 238 -1.67 -13.40 -32.14
N GLY A 239 -0.87 -14.45 -32.42
CA GLY A 239 -0.44 -14.79 -33.78
C GLY A 239 0.53 -13.78 -34.39
N PHE A 240 1.29 -13.06 -33.57
CA PHE A 240 2.32 -12.13 -34.03
C PHE A 240 3.63 -12.85 -34.36
N PRO A 241 4.43 -12.33 -35.31
CA PRO A 241 5.80 -12.78 -35.49
C PRO A 241 6.62 -12.59 -34.20
N GLN A 242 7.57 -13.48 -33.97
CA GLN A 242 8.47 -13.38 -32.82
C GLN A 242 9.24 -12.05 -32.83
N GLY A 243 9.30 -11.37 -31.69
CA GLY A 243 9.97 -10.08 -31.53
C GLY A 243 9.18 -8.87 -32.04
N LYS A 244 7.88 -9.05 -32.35
CA LYS A 244 6.99 -7.95 -32.77
C LYS A 244 6.70 -6.98 -31.62
N ILE A 245 6.63 -7.46 -30.38
CA ILE A 245 6.45 -6.63 -29.19
C ILE A 245 7.80 -6.04 -28.80
N ALA A 246 7.86 -4.70 -28.66
CA ALA A 246 9.07 -4.01 -28.27
C ALA A 246 9.56 -4.45 -26.87
N PRO A 247 10.88 -4.64 -26.67
CA PRO A 247 11.43 -5.04 -25.37
C PRO A 247 11.49 -3.87 -24.37
N ASP A 248 11.46 -2.63 -24.86
CA ASP A 248 11.58 -1.43 -24.05
C ASP A 248 10.20 -0.90 -23.63
N PRO A 249 10.03 -0.46 -22.38
CA PRO A 249 8.82 0.24 -21.96
C PRO A 249 8.54 1.47 -22.80
N GLY A 250 7.27 1.67 -23.15
CA GLY A 250 6.82 2.93 -23.74
C GLY A 250 6.85 4.09 -22.74
N LEU A 251 6.57 5.29 -23.25
CA LEU A 251 6.50 6.51 -22.43
C LEU A 251 5.38 6.41 -21.38
N THR A 252 5.72 6.71 -20.12
CA THR A 252 4.71 6.89 -19.07
C THR A 252 3.87 8.15 -19.32
N ALA A 253 2.73 8.28 -18.63
CA ALA A 253 1.81 9.40 -18.85
C ALA A 253 2.46 10.80 -18.78
N TRP A 254 3.41 11.02 -17.87
CA TRP A 254 4.12 12.31 -17.79
C TRP A 254 5.16 12.45 -18.90
N GLN A 255 5.91 11.39 -19.20
CA GLN A 255 6.87 11.39 -20.33
C GLN A 255 6.19 11.59 -21.68
N GLN A 256 4.94 11.16 -21.85
CA GLN A 256 4.14 11.46 -23.04
C GLN A 256 3.90 12.97 -23.17
N VAL A 257 3.59 13.66 -22.06
CA VAL A 257 3.44 15.12 -22.04
C VAL A 257 4.75 15.81 -22.38
N GLU A 258 5.84 15.41 -21.73
CA GLU A 258 7.17 15.98 -22.01
C GLU A 258 7.64 15.71 -23.45
N ALA A 259 7.31 14.55 -24.02
CA ALA A 259 7.61 14.22 -25.40
C ALA A 259 6.80 15.07 -26.40
N MET A 260 5.52 15.37 -26.10
CA MET A 260 4.74 16.32 -26.89
C MET A 260 5.36 17.71 -26.88
N GLU A 261 5.82 18.19 -25.72
CA GLU A 261 6.50 19.49 -25.62
C GLU A 261 7.81 19.55 -26.41
N ARG A 262 8.55 18.44 -26.48
CA ARG A 262 9.77 18.32 -27.29
C ARG A 262 9.52 18.07 -28.78
N GLY A 263 8.26 17.86 -29.20
CA GLY A 263 7.93 17.49 -30.58
C GLY A 263 8.35 16.06 -30.96
N GLU A 264 8.51 15.18 -29.98
CA GLU A 264 8.87 13.76 -30.15
C GLU A 264 7.63 12.84 -30.26
N LEU A 265 6.43 13.38 -30.00
CA LEU A 265 5.16 12.65 -30.05
C LEU A 265 4.15 13.42 -30.92
N ASP A 266 3.91 12.91 -32.14
CA ASP A 266 3.08 13.58 -33.14
C ASP A 266 1.56 13.34 -32.96
N LEU A 267 1.18 12.17 -32.44
CA LEU A 267 -0.22 11.76 -32.29
C LEU A 267 -0.48 11.25 -30.87
N TRP A 268 -1.39 11.91 -30.16
CA TRP A 268 -1.84 11.49 -28.83
C TRP A 268 -3.35 11.17 -28.82
N TRP A 269 -3.69 9.88 -28.76
CA TRP A 269 -5.08 9.44 -28.69
C TRP A 269 -5.51 9.19 -27.24
N VAL A 270 -6.46 10.00 -26.77
CA VAL A 270 -7.09 9.87 -25.45
C VAL A 270 -8.52 9.35 -25.62
N ALA A 271 -8.87 8.27 -24.90
CA ALA A 271 -10.18 7.62 -24.89
C ALA A 271 -10.69 7.40 -23.47
#